data_AF-A0A3A5QR23-F1
#
_entry.id   AF-A0A3A5QR23-F1
#
_cell.length_a   1.000
_cell.length_b   1.000
_cell.length_c   1.000
_cell.angle_alpha   90.00
_cell.angle_beta   90.00
_cell.angle_gamma   90.00
#
_symmetry.space_group_name_H-M   'P 1'
#
loop_
_entity.id
_entity.type
_entity.pdbx_description
1 polymer ?
#
loop_
_entity_poly.entity_id
_entity_poly.type
_entity_poly.pdbx_seq_one_letter_code
_entity_poly.pdbx_strand_id
1 'polypeptide(L)'
;MRLRIDKIWLIVVALVLSVPSAHAQIVTANPLEWMALAEGNEAINGEIEKEIKGQTKTALLQNTIAAEFTKIHEWEKKYNSYLKTASGYASSLKACTYLYDDGVKIFITLCKMHKAISNNPQGIVATLSMNNLYMETATELVSVFTLLKDAVAKGGKENMLTGAERSKTLWALNDKLSAFSKKLHRLYLSIRYYTLTDVWNSVTAGMIDRSNGEIAAQALGRWRRAARVSGE
;
A
#
# COMPACT_ATOMS: atom_id res chain seq x y z
N MET A 1 8.29 -81.19 -18.41
CA MET A 1 7.95 -80.17 -17.38
C MET A 1 7.09 -80.67 -16.21
N ARG A 2 6.59 -81.92 -16.18
CA ARG A 2 5.82 -82.44 -15.02
C ARG A 2 6.66 -82.76 -13.76
N LEU A 3 7.91 -83.21 -13.91
CA LEU A 3 8.77 -83.61 -12.77
C LEU A 3 9.23 -82.50 -11.81
N ARG A 4 9.10 -81.21 -12.19
CA ARG A 4 9.53 -80.07 -11.35
C ARG A 4 8.44 -79.62 -10.38
N ILE A 5 7.17 -79.85 -10.71
CA ILE A 5 6.03 -79.43 -9.89
C ILE A 5 5.88 -80.33 -8.66
N ASP A 6 6.08 -81.64 -8.83
CA ASP A 6 5.95 -82.63 -7.74
C ASP A 6 7.00 -82.41 -6.63
N LYS A 7 8.22 -81.99 -7.01
CA LYS A 7 9.29 -81.66 -6.05
C LYS A 7 9.00 -80.39 -5.26
N ILE A 8 8.34 -79.40 -5.86
CA ILE A 8 7.96 -78.16 -5.18
C ILE A 8 6.84 -78.45 -4.16
N TRP A 9 5.88 -79.32 -4.51
CA TRP A 9 4.80 -79.70 -3.62
C TRP A 9 5.29 -80.46 -2.38
N LEU A 10 6.26 -81.37 -2.55
CA LEU A 10 6.90 -82.09 -1.45
C LEU A 10 7.65 -81.16 -0.49
N ILE A 11 8.31 -80.12 -1.01
CA ILE A 11 9.03 -79.14 -0.18
C ILE A 11 8.05 -78.28 0.63
N VAL A 12 6.93 -77.88 0.03
CA VAL A 12 5.90 -77.10 0.73
C VAL A 12 5.25 -77.91 1.85
N VAL A 13 4.95 -79.20 1.61
CA VAL A 13 4.40 -80.09 2.65
C VAL A 13 5.40 -80.34 3.79
N ALA A 14 6.68 -80.52 3.47
CA ALA A 14 7.73 -80.71 4.48
C ALA A 14 7.90 -79.47 5.37
N LEU A 15 7.73 -78.26 4.81
CA LEU A 15 7.90 -77.00 5.52
C LEU A 15 6.70 -76.66 6.43
N VAL A 16 5.49 -77.12 6.06
CA VAL A 16 4.29 -77.01 6.90
C VAL A 16 4.33 -77.98 8.09
N LEU A 17 4.94 -79.16 7.91
CA LEU A 17 5.05 -80.17 8.97
C LEU A 17 6.20 -79.93 9.95
N SER A 18 7.12 -79.00 9.65
CA SER A 18 8.30 -78.71 10.49
C SER A 18 8.11 -77.57 11.49
N VAL A 19 6.89 -77.08 11.74
CA VAL A 19 6.64 -76.09 12.80
C VAL A 19 6.59 -76.81 14.15
N PRO A 20 7.55 -76.62 15.06
CA PRO A 20 7.47 -77.23 16.38
C PRO A 20 6.33 -76.59 17.17
N SER A 21 5.53 -77.44 17.80
CA SER A 21 4.40 -77.10 18.66
C SER A 21 4.80 -76.10 19.76
N ALA A 22 4.41 -74.84 19.58
CA ALA A 22 4.39 -73.86 20.65
C ALA A 22 3.43 -74.38 21.74
N HIS A 23 3.97 -74.75 22.89
CA HIS A 23 3.17 -75.11 24.05
C HIS A 23 2.53 -73.82 24.57
N ALA A 24 1.28 -73.58 24.20
CA ALA A 24 0.44 -72.62 24.89
C ALA A 24 0.31 -73.09 26.35
N GLN A 25 0.87 -72.33 27.29
CA GLN A 25 0.53 -72.48 28.70
C GLN A 25 -0.98 -72.29 28.82
N ILE A 26 -1.70 -73.35 29.16
CA ILE A 26 -3.09 -73.27 29.57
C ILE A 26 -3.08 -72.63 30.96
N VAL A 27 -3.30 -71.32 31.02
CA VAL A 27 -3.75 -70.67 32.25
C VAL A 27 -5.08 -71.35 32.58
N THR A 28 -5.14 -72.05 33.71
CA THR A 28 -6.36 -72.65 34.23
C THR A 28 -7.35 -71.52 34.51
N ALA A 29 -8.26 -71.27 33.58
CA ALA A 29 -9.14 -70.13 33.68
C ALA A 29 -10.24 -70.42 34.70
N ASN A 30 -10.22 -69.67 35.81
CA ASN A 30 -11.21 -69.74 36.87
C ASN A 30 -12.55 -69.20 36.33
N PRO A 31 -13.69 -69.92 36.48
CA PRO A 31 -15.00 -69.48 35.98
C PRO A 31 -15.41 -68.06 36.43
N LEU A 32 -14.96 -67.63 37.62
CA LEU A 32 -15.19 -66.28 38.14
C LEU A 32 -14.40 -65.19 37.38
N GLU A 33 -13.20 -65.51 36.89
CA GLU A 33 -12.42 -64.57 36.07
C GLU A 33 -13.06 -64.37 34.69
N TRP A 34 -13.64 -65.40 34.09
CA TRP A 34 -14.39 -65.26 32.84
C TRP A 34 -15.63 -64.39 32.99
N MET A 35 -16.38 -64.54 34.09
CA MET A 35 -17.54 -63.69 34.36
C MET A 35 -17.12 -62.23 34.63
N ALA A 36 -16.08 -62.01 35.45
CA ALA A 36 -15.60 -60.65 35.73
C ALA A 36 -15.00 -59.97 34.47
N LEU A 37 -14.32 -60.75 33.61
CA LEU A 37 -13.83 -60.27 32.33
C LEU A 37 -14.98 -59.98 31.36
N ALA A 38 -16.03 -60.81 31.32
CA ALA A 38 -17.20 -60.58 30.48
C ALA A 38 -17.98 -59.32 30.92
N GLU A 39 -18.22 -59.16 32.23
CA GLU A 39 -18.88 -57.99 32.80
C GLU A 39 -18.05 -56.71 32.59
N GLY A 40 -16.73 -56.80 32.77
CA GLY A 40 -15.81 -55.71 32.45
C GLY A 40 -15.80 -55.34 30.97
N ASN A 41 -15.86 -56.33 30.07
CA ASN A 41 -15.90 -56.09 28.63
C ASN A 41 -17.23 -55.45 28.20
N GLU A 42 -18.34 -55.84 28.82
CA GLU A 42 -19.66 -55.25 28.58
C GLU A 42 -19.73 -53.79 29.07
N ALA A 43 -19.19 -53.50 30.26
CA ALA A 43 -19.08 -52.14 30.78
C ALA A 43 -18.17 -51.25 29.91
N ILE A 44 -17.02 -51.77 29.47
CA ILE A 44 -16.12 -51.06 28.55
C ILE A 44 -16.80 -50.79 27.21
N ASN A 45 -17.48 -51.77 26.64
CA ASN A 45 -18.15 -51.62 25.35
C ASN A 45 -19.29 -50.59 25.41
N GLY A 46 -20.03 -50.55 26.53
CA GLY A 46 -21.05 -49.53 26.77
C GLY A 46 -20.49 -48.12 26.88
N GLU A 47 -19.32 -47.94 27.48
CA GLU A 47 -18.67 -46.63 27.59
C GLU A 47 -18.04 -46.19 26.26
N ILE A 48 -17.42 -47.12 25.51
CA ILE A 48 -16.96 -46.88 24.13
C ILE A 48 -18.11 -46.43 23.24
N GLU A 49 -19.29 -47.04 23.34
CA GLU A 49 -20.45 -46.65 22.54
C GLU A 49 -20.95 -45.23 22.89
N LYS A 50 -20.97 -44.87 24.18
CA LYS A 50 -21.29 -43.49 24.61
C LYS A 50 -20.26 -42.49 24.09
N GLU A 51 -18.99 -42.83 24.17
CA GLU A 51 -17.90 -41.96 23.72
C GLU A 51 -17.89 -41.79 22.20
N ILE A 52 -18.15 -42.85 21.43
CA ILE A 52 -18.38 -42.78 19.98
C ILE A 52 -19.56 -41.86 19.67
N LYS A 53 -20.70 -41.98 20.38
CA LYS A 53 -21.86 -41.09 20.18
C LYS A 53 -21.53 -39.64 20.52
N GLY A 54 -20.77 -39.39 21.58
CA GLY A 54 -20.30 -38.06 21.98
C GLY A 54 -19.34 -37.44 20.95
N GLN A 55 -18.35 -38.21 20.50
CA GLN A 55 -17.40 -37.79 19.47
C GLN A 55 -18.09 -37.54 18.13
N THR A 56 -19.04 -38.39 17.71
CA THR A 56 -19.81 -38.20 16.47
C THR A 56 -20.63 -36.91 16.51
N LYS A 57 -21.31 -36.62 17.64
CA LYS A 57 -22.03 -35.35 17.82
C LYS A 57 -21.10 -34.14 17.76
N THR A 58 -19.93 -34.26 18.38
CA THR A 58 -18.92 -33.19 18.40
C THR A 58 -18.32 -32.95 17.01
N ALA A 59 -18.01 -34.01 16.27
CA ALA A 59 -17.53 -33.92 14.88
C ALA A 59 -18.59 -33.28 13.96
N LEU A 60 -19.87 -33.62 14.13
CA LEU A 60 -20.95 -32.99 13.38
C LEU A 60 -21.04 -31.49 13.67
N LEU A 61 -20.97 -31.08 14.93
CA LEU A 61 -20.93 -29.68 15.33
C LEU A 61 -19.68 -28.94 14.82
N GLN A 62 -18.50 -29.59 14.84
CA GLN A 62 -17.28 -29.00 14.30
C GLN A 62 -17.37 -28.80 12.78
N ASN A 63 -17.95 -29.74 12.05
CA ASN A 63 -18.18 -29.63 10.62
C ASN A 63 -19.18 -28.52 10.28
N THR A 64 -20.27 -28.36 11.05
CA THR A 64 -21.21 -27.25 10.85
C THR A 64 -20.57 -25.91 11.17
N ILE A 65 -19.80 -25.82 12.26
CA ILE A 65 -19.03 -24.63 12.62
C ILE A 65 -18.02 -24.28 11.53
N ALA A 66 -17.29 -25.25 10.98
CA ALA A 66 -16.33 -25.03 9.88
C ALA A 66 -17.02 -24.52 8.61
N ALA A 67 -18.19 -25.05 8.27
CA ALA A 67 -18.99 -24.56 7.14
C ALA A 67 -19.48 -23.12 7.36
N GLU A 68 -19.94 -22.78 8.56
CA GLU A 68 -20.33 -21.40 8.90
C GLU A 68 -19.13 -20.44 8.91
N PHE A 69 -17.96 -20.84 9.42
CA PHE A 69 -16.74 -20.05 9.33
C PHE A 69 -16.31 -19.79 7.88
N THR A 70 -16.49 -20.79 7.00
CA THR A 70 -16.21 -20.62 5.57
C THR A 70 -17.11 -19.54 4.96
N LYS A 71 -18.41 -19.56 5.28
CA LYS A 71 -19.36 -18.51 4.84
C LYS A 71 -18.98 -17.14 5.41
N ILE A 72 -18.64 -17.06 6.71
CA ILE A 72 -18.21 -15.80 7.35
C ILE A 72 -16.98 -15.24 6.62
N HIS A 73 -16.02 -16.08 6.26
CA HIS A 73 -14.82 -15.65 5.54
C HIS A 73 -15.14 -15.13 4.13
N GLU A 74 -16.08 -15.75 3.41
CA GLU A 74 -16.57 -15.22 2.14
C GLU A 74 -17.23 -13.85 2.29
N TRP A 75 -18.02 -13.67 3.35
CA TRP A 75 -18.66 -12.39 3.66
C TRP A 75 -17.64 -11.32 4.02
N GLU A 76 -16.63 -11.67 4.81
CA GLU A 76 -15.50 -10.80 5.14
C GLU A 76 -14.78 -10.33 3.87
N LYS A 77 -14.50 -11.26 2.94
CA LYS A 77 -13.86 -10.95 1.66
C LYS A 77 -14.71 -9.99 0.82
N LYS A 78 -16.01 -10.24 0.72
CA LYS A 78 -16.96 -9.34 0.00
C LYS A 78 -17.02 -7.96 0.66
N TYR A 79 -17.13 -7.92 1.98
CA TYR A 79 -17.16 -6.68 2.75
C TYR A 79 -15.89 -5.85 2.56
N ASN A 80 -14.72 -6.48 2.65
CA ASN A 80 -13.43 -5.83 2.43
C ASN A 80 -13.32 -5.30 0.98
N SER A 81 -13.83 -6.05 0.00
CA SER A 81 -13.92 -5.58 -1.40
C SER A 81 -14.76 -4.30 -1.53
N TYR A 82 -15.90 -4.22 -0.84
CA TYR A 82 -16.72 -3.01 -0.84
C TYR A 82 -16.03 -1.83 -0.18
N LEU A 83 -15.38 -2.03 0.98
CA LEU A 83 -14.62 -0.97 1.65
C LEU A 83 -13.47 -0.44 0.80
N LYS A 84 -12.74 -1.33 0.11
CA LYS A 84 -11.68 -0.92 -0.84
C LYS A 84 -12.25 -0.10 -2.01
N THR A 85 -13.42 -0.46 -2.50
CA THR A 85 -14.08 0.26 -3.59
C THR A 85 -14.55 1.65 -3.15
N ALA A 86 -15.26 1.73 -2.02
CA ALA A 86 -15.75 3.00 -1.47
C ALA A 86 -14.60 3.96 -1.09
N SER A 87 -13.55 3.44 -0.44
CA SER A 87 -12.35 4.22 -0.13
C SER A 87 -11.62 4.68 -1.40
N GLY A 88 -11.60 3.87 -2.46
CA GLY A 88 -11.09 4.24 -3.77
C GLY A 88 -11.82 5.46 -4.35
N TYR A 89 -13.16 5.46 -4.33
CA TYR A 89 -13.96 6.60 -4.78
C TYR A 89 -13.72 7.85 -3.92
N ALA A 90 -13.75 7.73 -2.59
CA ALA A 90 -13.50 8.86 -1.70
C ALA A 90 -12.10 9.47 -1.92
N SER A 91 -11.08 8.62 -2.12
CA SER A 91 -9.72 9.04 -2.43
C SER A 91 -9.64 9.80 -3.76
N SER A 92 -10.32 9.31 -4.81
CA SER A 92 -10.38 10.01 -6.10
C SER A 92 -11.05 11.39 -5.99
N LEU A 93 -12.15 11.49 -5.24
CA LEU A 93 -12.86 12.75 -5.03
C LEU A 93 -11.99 13.74 -4.26
N LYS A 94 -11.31 13.29 -3.21
CA LYS A 94 -10.34 14.10 -2.47
C LYS A 94 -9.23 14.63 -3.37
N ALA A 95 -8.67 13.79 -4.23
CA ALA A 95 -7.63 14.22 -5.18
C ALA A 95 -8.17 15.26 -6.19
N CYS A 96 -9.39 15.08 -6.71
CA CYS A 96 -10.04 16.06 -7.58
C CYS A 96 -10.24 17.42 -6.90
N THR A 97 -10.64 17.45 -5.63
CA THR A 97 -10.80 18.72 -4.88
C THR A 97 -9.48 19.46 -4.74
N TYR A 98 -8.38 18.76 -4.43
CA TYR A 98 -7.07 19.40 -4.36
C TYR A 98 -6.57 19.89 -5.71
N LEU A 99 -6.81 19.13 -6.78
CA LEU A 99 -6.49 19.57 -8.14
C LEU A 99 -7.21 20.87 -8.50
N TYR A 100 -8.48 21.00 -8.11
CA TYR A 100 -9.24 22.23 -8.31
C TYR A 100 -8.65 23.40 -7.51
N ASP A 101 -8.38 23.19 -6.21
CA ASP A 101 -7.78 24.20 -5.33
C ASP A 101 -6.42 24.69 -5.86
N ASP A 102 -5.53 23.76 -6.24
CA ASP A 102 -4.22 24.10 -6.80
C ASP A 102 -4.35 24.80 -8.17
N GLY A 103 -5.31 24.40 -9.01
CA GLY A 103 -5.62 25.08 -10.27
C GLY A 103 -6.03 26.54 -10.08
N VAL A 104 -6.92 26.82 -9.11
CA VAL A 104 -7.36 28.18 -8.77
C VAL A 104 -6.19 29.01 -8.25
N LYS A 105 -5.34 28.46 -7.37
CA LYS A 105 -4.15 29.15 -6.86
C LYS A 105 -3.16 29.51 -7.96
N ILE A 106 -2.95 28.60 -8.91
CA ILE A 106 -2.11 28.85 -10.08
C ILE A 106 -2.67 30.02 -10.89
N PHE A 107 -3.97 30.01 -11.21
CA PHE A 107 -4.61 31.08 -11.97
C PHE A 107 -4.47 32.45 -11.28
N ILE A 108 -4.79 32.51 -9.98
CA ILE A 108 -4.63 33.74 -9.18
C ILE A 108 -3.17 34.21 -9.18
N THR A 109 -2.22 33.29 -9.04
CA THR A 109 -0.79 33.61 -9.04
C THR A 109 -0.33 34.15 -10.38
N LEU A 110 -0.80 33.60 -11.51
CA LEU A 110 -0.51 34.12 -12.83
C LEU A 110 -1.04 35.55 -13.02
N CYS A 111 -2.27 35.83 -12.58
CA CYS A 111 -2.80 37.20 -12.61
C CYS A 111 -1.97 38.17 -11.77
N LYS A 112 -1.55 37.76 -10.57
CA LYS A 112 -0.67 38.56 -9.70
C LYS A 112 0.72 38.75 -10.31
N MET A 113 1.24 37.73 -11.00
CA MET A 113 2.51 37.79 -11.71
C MET A 113 2.47 38.78 -12.87
N HIS A 114 1.39 38.80 -13.64
CA HIS A 114 1.19 39.80 -14.69
C HIS A 114 1.23 41.24 -14.13
N LYS A 115 0.55 41.49 -13.02
CA LYS A 115 0.61 42.80 -12.33
C LYS A 115 2.00 43.10 -11.79
N ALA A 116 2.68 42.12 -11.20
CA ALA A 116 4.05 42.29 -10.68
C ALA A 116 5.06 42.65 -11.77
N ILE A 117 4.92 42.07 -12.97
CA ILE A 117 5.74 42.41 -14.13
C ILE A 117 5.53 43.86 -14.55
N SER A 118 4.28 44.33 -14.58
CA SER A 118 3.96 45.73 -14.90
C SER A 118 4.53 46.71 -13.87
N ASN A 119 4.46 46.35 -12.57
CA ASN A 119 4.88 47.25 -11.49
C ASN A 119 6.40 47.21 -11.22
N ASN A 120 7.07 46.09 -11.50
CA ASN A 120 8.51 45.91 -11.33
C ASN A 120 9.15 45.19 -12.53
N PRO A 121 9.30 45.87 -13.68
CA PRO A 121 9.88 45.26 -14.88
C PRO A 121 11.35 44.84 -14.68
N GLN A 122 12.09 45.52 -13.81
CA GLN A 122 13.46 45.15 -13.45
C GLN A 122 13.53 43.83 -12.64
N GLY A 123 12.45 43.47 -11.95
CA GLY A 123 12.32 42.24 -11.19
C GLY A 123 12.49 40.98 -12.03
N ILE A 124 12.09 41.02 -13.32
CA ILE A 124 12.26 39.88 -14.24
C ILE A 124 13.73 39.50 -14.36
N VAL A 125 14.56 40.49 -14.68
CA VAL A 125 16.01 40.32 -14.90
C VAL A 125 16.71 40.02 -13.57
N ALA A 126 16.29 40.68 -12.49
CA ALA A 126 16.83 40.43 -11.17
C ALA A 126 16.62 38.97 -10.73
N THR A 127 15.43 38.42 -10.95
CA THR A 127 15.11 37.03 -10.62
C THR A 127 15.87 36.03 -11.48
N LEU A 128 16.12 36.33 -12.77
CA LEU A 128 16.89 35.46 -13.67
C LEU A 128 18.32 35.24 -13.19
N SER A 129 18.98 36.30 -12.73
CA SER A 129 20.38 36.25 -12.30
C SER A 129 20.59 35.57 -10.94
N MET A 130 19.55 35.46 -10.12
CA MET A 130 19.68 35.06 -8.71
C MET A 130 19.33 33.61 -8.43
N ASN A 131 18.71 32.88 -9.37
CA ASN A 131 18.34 31.49 -9.12
C ASN A 131 17.83 30.78 -10.38
N ASN A 132 18.02 29.46 -10.45
CA ASN A 132 17.41 28.57 -11.45
C ASN A 132 15.87 28.55 -11.40
N LEU A 133 15.21 29.47 -10.69
CA LEU A 133 13.78 29.49 -10.40
C LEU A 133 12.91 29.53 -11.65
N TYR A 134 13.33 30.23 -12.71
CA TYR A 134 12.65 30.18 -14.01
C TYR A 134 12.71 28.79 -14.63
N MET A 135 13.91 28.20 -14.68
CA MET A 135 14.12 26.86 -15.20
C MET A 135 13.36 25.81 -14.37
N GLU A 136 13.40 25.91 -13.04
CA GLU A 136 12.68 25.03 -12.13
C GLU A 136 11.16 25.16 -12.25
N THR A 137 10.64 26.36 -12.47
CA THR A 137 9.20 26.57 -12.66
C THR A 137 8.76 26.02 -14.01
N ALA A 138 9.57 26.22 -15.07
CA ALA A 138 9.31 25.69 -16.40
C ALA A 138 9.37 24.16 -16.45
N THR A 139 10.36 23.54 -15.78
CA THR A 139 10.47 22.08 -15.73
C THR A 139 9.33 21.42 -14.97
N GLU A 140 8.85 22.04 -13.87
CA GLU A 140 7.63 21.54 -13.20
C GLU A 140 6.39 21.69 -14.08
N LEU A 141 6.25 22.80 -14.83
CA LEU A 141 5.14 22.96 -15.77
C LEU A 141 5.15 21.87 -16.86
N VAL A 142 6.31 21.58 -17.43
CA VAL A 142 6.48 20.49 -18.41
C VAL A 142 6.16 19.14 -17.77
N SER A 143 6.55 18.92 -16.51
CA SER A 143 6.23 17.70 -15.76
C SER A 143 4.73 17.54 -15.54
N VAL A 144 4.02 18.61 -15.19
CA VAL A 144 2.56 18.59 -15.05
C VAL A 144 1.90 18.31 -16.41
N PHE A 145 2.35 18.98 -17.48
CA PHE A 145 1.81 18.82 -18.82
C PHE A 145 1.99 17.39 -19.37
N THR A 146 3.18 16.82 -19.18
CA THR A 146 3.47 15.44 -19.60
C THR A 146 2.60 14.43 -18.85
N LEU A 147 2.43 14.59 -17.54
CA LEU A 147 1.51 13.75 -16.76
C LEU A 147 0.05 13.88 -17.20
N LEU A 148 -0.42 15.10 -17.49
CA LEU A 148 -1.76 15.32 -18.04
C LEU A 148 -1.92 14.63 -19.40
N LYS A 149 -0.95 14.79 -20.29
CA LYS A 149 -0.96 14.17 -21.61
C LYS A 149 -0.99 12.64 -21.50
N ASP A 150 -0.18 12.07 -20.61
CA ASP A 150 -0.12 10.63 -20.38
C ASP A 150 -1.43 10.11 -19.76
N ALA A 151 -2.02 10.84 -18.81
CA ALA A 151 -3.31 10.50 -18.22
C ALA A 151 -4.44 10.53 -19.25
N VAL A 152 -4.47 11.53 -20.13
CA VAL A 152 -5.45 11.66 -21.22
C VAL A 152 -5.26 10.55 -22.25
N ALA A 153 -4.02 10.25 -22.65
CA ALA A 153 -3.73 9.18 -23.60
C ALA A 153 -4.13 7.80 -23.04
N LYS A 154 -3.87 7.54 -21.76
CA LYS A 154 -4.24 6.29 -21.08
C LYS A 154 -5.72 6.16 -20.74
N GLY A 155 -6.46 7.27 -20.68
CA GLY A 155 -7.90 7.30 -20.41
C GLY A 155 -8.77 7.50 -21.66
N GLY A 156 -8.18 7.40 -22.86
CA GLY A 156 -8.86 7.58 -24.14
C GLY A 156 -9.87 6.47 -24.48
N LYS A 157 -10.50 6.58 -25.65
CA LYS A 157 -11.59 5.68 -26.09
C LYS A 157 -11.19 4.19 -26.17
N GLU A 158 -9.91 3.88 -26.38
CA GLU A 158 -9.42 2.51 -26.55
C GLU A 158 -8.84 1.90 -25.26
N ASN A 159 -8.51 2.71 -24.25
CA ASN A 159 -7.91 2.23 -23.01
C ASN A 159 -8.56 2.99 -21.86
N MET A 160 -9.41 2.29 -21.10
CA MET A 160 -10.12 2.92 -19.99
C MET A 160 -9.38 2.61 -18.70
N LEU A 161 -8.79 3.64 -18.09
CA LEU A 161 -8.15 3.51 -16.77
C LEU A 161 -9.10 2.85 -15.77
N THR A 162 -8.60 1.85 -15.04
CA THR A 162 -9.33 1.25 -13.92
C THR A 162 -9.47 2.25 -12.77
N GLY A 163 -10.42 2.05 -11.86
CA GLY A 163 -10.64 2.98 -10.73
C GLY A 163 -9.38 3.21 -9.87
N ALA A 164 -8.57 2.17 -9.66
CA ALA A 164 -7.30 2.27 -8.93
C ALA A 164 -6.24 3.08 -9.69
N GLU A 165 -6.12 2.85 -11.00
CA GLU A 165 -5.19 3.60 -11.85
C GLU A 165 -5.58 5.07 -11.96
N ARG A 166 -6.88 5.38 -12.08
CA ARG A 166 -7.40 6.77 -12.05
C ARG A 166 -6.98 7.48 -10.78
N SER A 167 -7.24 6.86 -9.61
CA SER A 167 -6.85 7.45 -8.33
C SER A 167 -5.35 7.68 -8.25
N LYS A 168 -4.52 6.71 -8.69
CA LYS A 168 -3.06 6.87 -8.71
C LYS A 168 -2.61 8.01 -9.62
N THR A 169 -3.19 8.14 -10.81
CA THR A 169 -2.89 9.23 -11.74
C THR A 169 -3.31 10.60 -11.20
N LEU A 170 -4.48 10.69 -10.54
CA LEU A 170 -4.95 11.92 -9.92
C LEU A 170 -4.04 12.37 -8.77
N TRP A 171 -3.56 11.44 -7.94
CA TRP A 171 -2.60 11.76 -6.88
C TRP A 171 -1.27 12.24 -7.44
N ALA A 172 -0.71 11.55 -8.44
CA ALA A 172 0.54 11.96 -9.08
C ALA A 172 0.42 13.35 -9.72
N LEU A 173 -0.72 13.63 -10.35
CA LEU A 173 -1.02 14.94 -10.91
C LEU A 173 -1.12 16.00 -9.81
N ASN A 174 -1.79 15.69 -8.70
CA ASN A 174 -1.96 16.60 -7.58
C ASN A 174 -0.61 17.01 -6.98
N ASP A 175 0.27 16.05 -6.73
CA ASP A 175 1.59 16.31 -6.17
C ASP A 175 2.42 17.24 -7.07
N LYS A 176 2.39 17.01 -8.38
CA LYS A 176 3.11 17.85 -9.35
C LYS A 176 2.48 19.22 -9.52
N LEU A 177 1.14 19.32 -9.53
CA LEU A 177 0.44 20.59 -9.62
C LEU A 177 0.70 21.46 -8.39
N SER A 178 0.72 20.85 -7.20
CA SER A 178 1.06 21.53 -5.95
C SER A 178 2.51 22.03 -5.95
N ALA A 179 3.45 21.21 -6.42
CA ALA A 179 4.85 21.60 -6.55
C ALA A 179 5.02 22.78 -7.54
N PHE A 180 4.36 22.71 -8.69
CA PHE A 180 4.34 23.79 -9.67
C PHE A 180 3.75 25.08 -9.08
N SER A 181 2.59 24.99 -8.41
CA SER A 181 1.92 26.12 -7.75
C SER A 181 2.84 26.84 -6.76
N LYS A 182 3.57 26.10 -5.92
CA LYS A 182 4.55 26.66 -4.97
C LYS A 182 5.71 27.36 -5.67
N LYS A 183 6.29 26.75 -6.71
CA LYS A 183 7.41 27.36 -7.46
C LYS A 183 6.96 28.61 -8.22
N LEU A 184 5.79 28.56 -8.84
CA LEU A 184 5.18 29.69 -9.52
C LEU A 184 4.91 30.85 -8.55
N HIS A 185 4.42 30.56 -7.34
CA HIS A 185 4.22 31.57 -6.32
C HIS A 185 5.52 32.20 -5.86
N ARG A 186 6.57 31.39 -5.67
CA ARG A 186 7.92 31.88 -5.35
C ARG A 186 8.48 32.75 -6.48
N LEU A 187 8.26 32.38 -7.73
CA LEU A 187 8.66 33.16 -8.90
C LEU A 187 7.95 34.52 -8.92
N TYR A 188 6.63 34.53 -8.71
CA TYR A 188 5.85 35.75 -8.57
C TYR A 188 6.40 36.69 -7.48
N LEU A 189 6.66 36.17 -6.27
CA LEU A 189 7.20 36.98 -5.17
C LEU A 189 8.59 37.51 -5.50
N SER A 190 9.40 36.71 -6.19
CA SER A 190 10.73 37.14 -6.61
C SER A 190 10.64 38.32 -7.58
N ILE A 191 9.80 38.21 -8.62
CA ILE A 191 9.59 39.29 -9.58
C ILE A 191 9.02 40.54 -8.90
N ARG A 192 8.08 40.38 -7.96
CA ARG A 192 7.44 41.52 -7.27
C ARG A 192 8.42 42.32 -6.42
N TYR A 193 9.35 41.66 -5.71
CA TYR A 193 10.13 42.31 -4.65
C TYR A 193 11.63 42.47 -4.94
N TYR A 194 12.22 41.69 -5.85
CA TYR A 194 13.65 41.77 -6.10
C TYR A 194 14.00 42.91 -7.06
N THR A 195 15.19 43.47 -6.81
CA THR A 195 15.79 44.53 -7.62
C THR A 195 17.23 44.18 -7.96
N LEU A 196 17.81 44.85 -8.96
CA LEU A 196 19.21 44.64 -9.34
C LEU A 196 20.20 44.93 -8.20
N THR A 197 19.84 45.84 -7.29
CA THR A 197 20.62 46.10 -6.07
C THR A 197 20.67 44.89 -5.14
N ASP A 198 19.58 44.11 -5.07
CA ASP A 198 19.57 42.88 -4.27
C ASP A 198 20.43 41.79 -4.90
N VAL A 199 20.42 41.68 -6.23
CA VAL A 199 21.32 40.79 -6.99
C VAL A 199 22.78 41.16 -6.73
N TRP A 200 23.14 42.43 -6.93
CA TRP A 200 24.48 42.93 -6.68
C TRP A 200 24.94 42.65 -5.26
N ASN A 201 24.06 42.87 -4.28
CA ASN A 201 24.35 42.58 -2.89
C ASN A 201 24.56 41.10 -2.60
N SER A 202 23.89 40.19 -3.31
CA SER A 202 24.11 38.74 -3.15
C SER A 202 25.42 38.25 -3.75
N VAL A 203 25.80 38.76 -4.92
CA VAL A 203 27.04 38.38 -5.62
C VAL A 203 28.26 38.86 -4.85
N THR A 204 28.18 40.07 -4.29
CA THR A 204 29.30 40.68 -3.55
C THR A 204 29.32 40.34 -2.06
N ALA A 205 28.33 39.62 -1.52
CA ALA A 205 28.26 39.26 -0.10
C ALA A 205 29.42 38.37 0.37
N GLY A 206 30.01 37.57 -0.53
CA GLY A 206 31.20 36.75 -0.24
C GLY A 206 32.52 37.35 -0.74
N MET A 207 32.47 38.50 -1.41
CA MET A 207 33.65 39.17 -1.98
C MET A 207 34.10 40.38 -1.16
N ILE A 208 33.23 40.90 -0.29
CA ILE A 208 33.46 42.09 0.52
C ILE A 208 33.15 41.73 1.97
N ASP A 209 34.12 41.91 2.87
CA ASP A 209 33.85 41.85 4.31
C ASP A 209 32.96 43.02 4.71
N ARG A 210 31.70 42.72 5.01
CA ARG A 210 30.68 43.70 5.40
C ARG A 210 30.51 43.71 6.90
N SER A 211 30.38 44.89 7.48
CA SER A 211 30.11 45.01 8.91
C SER A 211 28.67 44.57 9.22
N ASN A 212 28.43 44.09 10.45
CA ASN A 212 27.09 43.72 10.92
C ASN A 212 26.07 44.88 10.80
N GLY A 213 26.53 46.13 10.93
CA GLY A 213 25.71 47.33 10.77
C GLY A 213 25.23 47.55 9.32
N GLU A 214 26.09 47.30 8.33
CA GLU A 214 25.72 47.40 6.91
C GLU A 214 24.72 46.32 6.51
N ILE A 215 24.89 45.10 7.02
CA ILE A 215 23.94 43.99 6.81
C ILE A 215 22.57 44.36 7.39
N ALA A 216 22.54 44.91 8.62
CA ALA A 216 21.32 45.35 9.26
C ALA A 216 20.62 46.49 8.49
N ALA A 217 21.39 47.48 8.01
CA ALA A 217 20.86 48.58 7.21
C ALA A 217 20.28 48.11 5.87
N GLN A 218 20.94 47.18 5.19
CA GLN A 218 20.45 46.57 3.95
C GLN A 218 19.16 45.77 4.17
N ALA A 219 19.09 44.98 5.24
CA ALA A 219 17.89 44.23 5.60
C ALA A 219 16.70 45.16 5.90
N LEU A 220 16.94 46.25 6.65
CA LEU A 220 15.94 47.27 6.93
C LEU A 220 15.47 48.00 5.65
N GLY A 221 16.38 48.26 4.72
CA GLY A 221 16.07 48.82 3.40
C GLY A 221 15.19 47.89 2.54
N ARG A 222 15.44 46.58 2.57
CA ARG A 222 14.57 45.57 1.92
C ARG A 222 13.18 45.57 2.54
N TRP A 223 13.08 45.58 3.87
CA TRP A 223 11.81 45.64 4.60
C TRP A 223 10.97 46.88 4.24
N ARG A 224 11.57 48.08 4.25
CA ARG A 224 10.88 49.32 3.89
C ARG A 224 10.35 49.33 2.46
N ARG A 225 11.08 48.72 1.52
CA ARG A 225 10.64 48.60 0.12
C ARG A 225 9.48 47.61 -0.02
N ALA A 226 9.58 46.44 0.62
CA ALA A 226 8.51 45.46 0.63
C ALA A 226 7.21 46.03 1.24
N ALA A 227 7.32 46.85 2.29
CA ALA A 227 6.18 47.51 2.93
C ALA A 227 5.46 48.50 2.00
N ARG A 228 6.18 49.31 1.20
CA ARG A 228 5.56 50.22 0.23
C ARG A 228 4.78 49.47 -0.86
N VAL A 229 5.32 48.34 -1.31
CA VAL A 229 4.70 47.52 -2.36
C VAL A 229 3.52 46.70 -1.83
N SER A 230 3.39 46.50 -0.51
CA SER A 230 2.30 45.73 0.11
C SER A 230 1.06 46.58 0.45
N GLY A 231 1.14 47.90 0.33
CA GLY A 231 0.02 48.83 0.56
C GLY A 231 -0.91 49.06 -0.63
N GLU A 232 -0.63 48.41 -1.76
CA GLU A 232 -1.44 48.34 -2.99
C GLU A 232 -2.11 46.97 -3.15
#